data_AF-A0A5Q4FQJ7-F1
#
_entry.id   AF-A0A5Q4FQJ7-F1
#
_cell.length_a   1.000
_cell.length_b   1.000
_cell.length_c   1.000
_cell.angle_alpha   90.00
_cell.angle_beta   90.00
_cell.angle_gamma   90.00
#
_symmetry.space_group_name_H-M   'P 1'
#
loop_
_entity.id
_entity.type
_entity.pdbx_description
1 polymer ?
#
loop_
_entity_poly.entity_id
_entity_poly.type
_entity_poly.pdbx_seq_one_letter_code
_entity_poly.pdbx_strand_id
1 'polypeptide(L)'
;MARIPDKQEHQSKLMRLDFKERRAIVRAVNRGRAVENRAHAGLAVGVARRQQRFWRVAWLLGPILAAVQLIFSDVEAALINGAIGTVALGLMSAYWLWRAKQSEQLNLALLEGRRSAPSTRRPPPDDGSAGWTDRFRRSKGTPAPADDTPRPARPRGHLPGEAGPRPSASRGRGTSGADGSTNGSGPSGQNKPKPPQPRGKKRRR
;
A
#
# COMPACT_ATOMS: atom_id res chain seq x y z
N MET A 1 -16.58 10.39 21.77
CA MET A 1 -16.17 10.45 20.34
C MET A 1 -14.71 10.04 20.22
N ALA A 2 -14.37 9.04 19.41
CA ALA A 2 -12.98 8.61 19.24
C ALA A 2 -12.20 9.72 18.51
N ARG A 3 -11.11 10.21 19.12
CA ARG A 3 -10.24 11.25 18.56
C ARG A 3 -9.72 10.75 17.21
N ILE A 4 -10.05 11.45 16.12
CA ILE A 4 -9.52 11.14 14.80
C ILE A 4 -8.00 11.35 14.88
N PRO A 5 -7.17 10.30 14.72
CA PRO A 5 -5.74 10.45 14.89
C PRO A 5 -5.19 11.36 13.78
N ASP A 6 -4.17 12.15 14.12
CA ASP A 6 -3.65 13.19 13.24
C ASP A 6 -3.09 12.58 11.94
N LYS A 7 -3.31 13.26 10.80
CA LYS A 7 -2.84 12.81 9.47
C LYS A 7 -1.33 12.57 9.47
N GLN A 8 -0.57 13.41 10.20
CA GLN A 8 0.88 13.30 10.32
C GLN A 8 1.31 12.07 11.11
N GLU A 9 0.55 11.70 12.14
CA GLU A 9 0.83 10.52 12.96
C GLU A 9 0.63 9.22 12.16
N HIS A 10 -0.42 9.17 11.33
CA HIS A 10 -0.64 8.04 10.41
C HIS A 10 0.47 7.91 9.37
N GLN A 11 0.89 9.03 8.78
CA GLN A 11 1.93 9.04 7.76
C GLN A 11 3.29 8.64 8.33
N SER A 12 3.66 9.14 9.52
CA SER A 12 4.91 8.76 10.18
C SER A 12 4.92 7.28 10.59
N LYS A 13 3.80 6.73 11.09
CA LYS A 13 3.66 5.29 11.35
C LYS A 13 3.83 4.44 10.10
N LEU A 14 3.23 4.86 8.97
CA LEU A 14 3.42 4.21 7.67
C LEU A 14 4.87 4.28 7.18
N MET A 15 5.56 5.40 7.41
CA MET A 15 6.96 5.57 7.02
C MET A 15 7.93 4.74 7.88
N ARG A 16 7.54 4.38 9.10
CA ARG A 16 8.32 3.49 9.98
C ARG A 16 8.22 2.01 9.61
N LEU A 17 7.17 1.59 8.88
CA LEU A 17 7.03 0.21 8.41
C LEU A 17 8.05 -0.14 7.34
N ASP A 18 8.36 -1.42 7.18
CA ASP A 18 9.18 -1.88 6.07
C ASP A 18 8.46 -1.65 4.72
N PHE A 19 9.24 -1.51 3.64
CA PHE A 19 8.70 -1.36 2.30
C PHE A 19 7.81 -2.54 1.89
N LYS A 20 8.15 -3.77 2.30
CA LYS A 20 7.33 -4.96 2.03
C LYS A 20 5.96 -4.88 2.69
N GLU A 21 5.92 -4.47 3.96
CA GLU A 21 4.69 -4.30 4.74
C GLU A 21 3.80 -3.22 4.15
N ARG A 22 4.38 -2.05 3.81
CA ARG A 22 3.65 -0.98 3.11
C ARG A 22 3.00 -1.47 1.82
N ARG A 23 3.75 -2.18 0.98
CA ARG A 23 3.24 -2.73 -0.28
C ARG A 23 2.19 -3.81 -0.05
N ALA A 24 2.28 -4.59 1.03
CA ALA A 24 1.26 -5.57 1.40
C ALA A 24 -0.05 -4.88 1.79
N ILE A 25 0.01 -3.81 2.62
CA ILE A 25 -1.16 -3.01 3.01
C ILE A 25 -1.83 -2.41 1.77
N VAL A 26 -1.06 -1.75 0.90
CA VAL A 26 -1.62 -1.14 -0.33
C VAL A 26 -2.22 -2.19 -1.25
N ARG A 27 -1.58 -3.37 -1.41
CA ARG A 27 -2.14 -4.47 -2.20
C ARG A 27 -3.44 -5.02 -1.61
N ALA A 28 -3.54 -5.16 -0.30
CA ALA A 28 -4.77 -5.62 0.36
C ALA A 28 -5.92 -4.62 0.14
N VAL A 29 -5.66 -3.32 0.34
CA VAL A 29 -6.62 -2.24 0.10
C VAL A 29 -7.04 -2.20 -1.37
N ASN A 30 -6.08 -2.21 -2.31
CA ASN A 30 -6.38 -2.24 -3.75
C ASN A 30 -7.17 -3.49 -4.17
N ARG A 31 -7.03 -4.61 -3.45
CA ARG A 31 -7.80 -5.83 -3.70
C ARG A 31 -9.20 -5.79 -3.08
N GLY A 32 -9.51 -4.83 -2.22
CA GLY A 32 -10.77 -4.78 -1.48
C GLY A 32 -10.81 -5.76 -0.30
N ARG A 33 -9.66 -6.20 0.22
CA ARG A 33 -9.55 -7.21 1.28
C ARG A 33 -9.07 -6.61 2.59
N ALA A 34 -9.38 -7.30 3.69
CA ALA A 34 -8.83 -7.00 4.99
C ALA A 34 -7.31 -7.27 5.01
N VAL A 35 -6.54 -6.50 5.78
CA VAL A 35 -5.12 -6.79 5.98
C VAL A 35 -4.97 -7.98 6.93
N GLU A 36 -4.06 -8.91 6.61
CA GLU A 36 -3.81 -10.13 7.39
C GLU A 36 -3.39 -9.81 8.83
N ASN A 37 -2.50 -8.84 9.01
CA ASN A 37 -2.08 -8.38 10.33
C ASN A 37 -2.97 -7.25 10.84
N ARG A 38 -3.69 -7.53 11.93
CA ARG A 38 -4.58 -6.60 12.62
C ARG A 38 -3.88 -5.33 13.10
N ALA A 39 -2.59 -5.38 13.45
CA ALA A 39 -1.83 -4.21 13.86
C ALA A 39 -1.75 -3.14 12.76
N HIS A 40 -1.89 -3.54 11.50
CA HIS A 40 -1.88 -2.65 10.34
C HIS A 40 -3.28 -2.22 9.87
N ALA A 41 -4.36 -2.78 10.43
CA ALA A 41 -5.73 -2.49 9.99
C ALA A 41 -6.06 -0.99 10.11
N GLY A 42 -5.61 -0.32 11.17
CA GLY A 42 -5.79 1.13 11.34
C GLY A 42 -5.07 1.97 10.27
N LEU A 43 -3.91 1.51 9.79
CA LEU A 43 -3.19 2.16 8.69
C LEU A 43 -3.90 1.90 7.35
N ALA A 44 -4.42 0.70 7.14
CA ALA A 44 -5.18 0.33 5.95
C ALA A 44 -6.44 1.20 5.78
N VAL A 45 -7.19 1.44 6.86
CA VAL A 45 -8.34 2.35 6.86
C VAL A 45 -7.92 3.77 6.45
N GLY A 46 -6.79 4.26 6.96
CA GLY A 46 -6.25 5.57 6.56
C GLY A 46 -5.92 5.66 5.06
N VAL A 47 -5.32 4.60 4.50
CA VAL A 47 -5.03 4.49 3.06
C VAL A 47 -6.32 4.44 2.24
N ALA A 48 -7.29 3.61 2.64
CA ALA A 48 -8.59 3.48 1.97
C ALA A 48 -9.32 4.82 1.91
N ARG A 49 -9.37 5.57 3.01
CA ARG A 49 -9.99 6.91 3.05
C ARG A 49 -9.29 7.92 2.14
N ARG A 50 -7.95 7.88 2.05
CA ARG A 50 -7.20 8.73 1.12
C ARG A 50 -7.53 8.37 -0.33
N GLN A 51 -7.60 7.08 -0.66
CA GLN A 51 -8.03 6.62 -1.98
C GLN A 51 -9.45 7.06 -2.29
N GLN A 52 -10.39 6.94 -1.34
CA GLN A 52 -11.76 7.43 -1.54
C GLN A 52 -11.80 8.92 -1.87
N ARG A 53 -11.03 9.75 -1.15
CA ARG A 53 -10.98 11.20 -1.43
C ARG A 53 -10.42 11.49 -2.81
N PHE A 54 -9.34 10.79 -3.18
CA PHE A 54 -8.76 10.92 -4.52
C PHE A 54 -9.79 10.57 -5.59
N TRP A 55 -10.40 9.39 -5.51
CA TRP A 55 -11.35 8.93 -6.51
C TRP A 55 -12.62 9.81 -6.58
N ARG A 56 -13.10 10.33 -5.44
CA ARG A 56 -14.20 11.32 -5.41
C ARG A 56 -13.94 12.58 -6.23
N VAL A 57 -12.67 12.95 -6.41
CA VAL A 57 -12.28 14.13 -7.20
C VAL A 57 -11.80 13.72 -8.59
N ALA A 58 -11.24 12.51 -8.74
CA ALA A 58 -10.62 12.04 -9.98
C ALA A 58 -11.57 12.07 -11.19
N TRP A 59 -12.87 11.86 -11.02
CA TRP A 59 -13.83 11.90 -12.14
C TRP A 59 -13.95 13.31 -12.76
N LEU A 60 -13.63 14.37 -12.02
CA LEU A 60 -13.61 15.76 -12.54
C LEU A 60 -12.46 16.00 -13.53
N LEU A 61 -11.46 15.12 -13.59
CA LEU A 61 -10.40 15.24 -14.58
C LEU A 61 -10.92 15.09 -16.02
N GLY A 62 -12.00 14.32 -16.24
CA GLY A 62 -12.61 14.18 -17.57
C GLY A 62 -13.08 15.51 -18.16
N PRO A 63 -13.98 16.24 -17.47
CA PRO A 63 -14.43 17.56 -17.92
C PRO A 63 -13.30 18.58 -18.04
N ILE A 64 -12.32 18.56 -17.14
CA ILE A 64 -11.15 19.44 -17.22
C ILE A 64 -10.34 19.17 -18.50
N LEU A 65 -10.10 17.90 -18.82
CA LEU A 65 -9.40 17.52 -20.04
C LEU A 65 -10.19 17.89 -21.29
N ALA A 66 -11.52 17.72 -21.27
CA ALA A 66 -12.41 18.15 -22.35
C ALA A 66 -12.32 19.66 -22.59
N ALA A 67 -12.34 20.46 -21.52
CA ALA A 67 -12.20 21.91 -21.59
C ALA A 67 -10.84 22.34 -22.16
N VAL A 68 -9.76 21.64 -21.80
CA VAL A 68 -8.43 21.88 -22.39
C VAL A 68 -8.41 21.50 -23.87
N GLN A 69 -9.11 20.42 -24.26
CA GLN A 69 -9.17 19.95 -25.65
C GLN A 69 -9.88 20.94 -26.57
N LEU A 70 -10.86 21.71 -26.06
CA LEU A 70 -11.53 22.78 -26.81
C LEU A 70 -10.56 23.88 -27.30
N ILE A 71 -9.37 24.00 -26.71
CA ILE A 71 -8.35 24.97 -27.15
C ILE A 71 -7.66 24.49 -28.44
N PHE A 72 -7.61 23.18 -28.68
CA PHE A 72 -6.77 22.56 -29.74
C PHE A 72 -7.56 21.75 -30.77
N SER A 73 -8.89 21.61 -30.64
CA SER A 73 -9.70 20.69 -31.44
C SER A 73 -11.08 21.27 -31.74
N ASP A 74 -11.74 20.72 -32.78
CA ASP A 74 -13.11 21.09 -33.12
C ASP A 74 -14.07 20.85 -31.95
N VAL A 75 -15.02 21.77 -31.76
CA VAL A 75 -15.95 21.78 -30.62
C VAL A 75 -16.74 20.48 -30.53
N GLU A 76 -17.24 19.97 -31.67
CA GLU A 76 -18.02 18.72 -31.71
C GLU A 76 -17.19 17.51 -31.28
N ALA A 77 -15.98 17.38 -31.82
CA ALA A 77 -15.06 16.29 -31.47
C ALA A 77 -14.61 16.37 -29.99
N ALA A 78 -14.34 17.58 -29.48
CA ALA A 78 -13.97 17.79 -28.09
C ALA A 78 -15.12 17.44 -27.13
N LEU A 79 -16.36 17.78 -27.48
CA LEU A 79 -17.54 17.43 -26.68
C LEU A 79 -17.77 15.92 -26.63
N ILE A 80 -17.71 15.24 -27.78
CA ILE A 80 -17.90 13.78 -27.86
C ILE A 80 -16.80 13.05 -27.07
N ASN A 81 -15.54 13.37 -27.32
CA ASN A 81 -14.41 12.73 -26.62
C ASN A 81 -14.43 13.05 -25.12
N GLY A 82 -14.77 14.29 -24.77
CA GLY A 82 -14.93 14.73 -23.38
C GLY A 82 -16.03 13.99 -22.65
N ALA A 83 -17.20 13.81 -23.29
CA ALA A 83 -18.31 13.05 -22.73
C ALA A 83 -17.94 11.59 -22.50
N ILE A 84 -17.36 10.92 -23.50
CA ILE A 84 -16.92 9.52 -23.41
C ILE A 84 -15.87 9.36 -22.31
N GLY A 85 -14.85 10.22 -22.28
CA GLY A 85 -13.80 10.20 -21.27
C GLY A 85 -14.34 10.42 -19.86
N THR A 86 -15.28 11.35 -19.70
CA THR A 86 -15.92 11.63 -18.41
C THR A 86 -16.75 10.46 -17.92
N VAL A 87 -17.54 9.83 -18.78
CA VAL A 87 -18.35 8.65 -18.43
C VAL A 87 -17.44 7.48 -18.03
N ALA A 88 -16.42 7.18 -18.84
CA ALA A 88 -15.48 6.09 -18.56
C ALA A 88 -14.74 6.32 -17.23
N LEU A 89 -14.25 7.53 -16.99
CA LEU A 89 -13.54 7.89 -15.76
C LEU A 89 -14.48 7.91 -14.54
N GLY A 90 -15.72 8.33 -14.73
CA GLY A 90 -16.78 8.29 -13.73
C GLY A 90 -17.10 6.87 -13.27
N LEU A 91 -17.31 5.95 -14.21
CA LEU A 91 -17.55 4.53 -13.92
C LEU A 91 -16.34 3.89 -13.21
N MET A 92 -15.13 4.16 -13.70
CA MET A 92 -13.91 3.66 -13.08
C MET A 92 -13.76 4.19 -11.66
N SER A 93 -14.01 5.48 -11.45
CA SER A 93 -13.97 6.10 -10.12
C SER A 93 -14.99 5.47 -9.17
N ALA A 94 -16.23 5.27 -9.62
CA ALA A 94 -17.28 4.63 -8.84
C ALA A 94 -16.89 3.21 -8.40
N TYR A 95 -16.32 2.42 -9.31
CA TYR A 95 -15.82 1.08 -9.00
C TYR A 95 -14.74 1.10 -7.90
N TRP A 96 -13.74 1.98 -8.04
CA TRP A 96 -12.67 2.10 -7.04
C TRP A 96 -13.16 2.65 -5.70
N LEU A 97 -14.15 3.55 -5.71
CA LEU A 97 -14.80 4.05 -4.50
C LEU A 97 -15.51 2.95 -3.73
N TRP A 98 -16.32 2.15 -4.43
CA TRP A 98 -17.01 1.01 -3.85
C TRP A 98 -16.01 0.01 -3.26
N ARG A 99 -14.94 -0.30 -3.99
CA ARG A 99 -13.89 -1.21 -3.54
C ARG A 99 -13.15 -0.70 -2.31
N ALA A 100 -12.82 0.59 -2.27
CA ALA A 100 -12.17 1.21 -1.12
C ALA A 100 -13.09 1.19 0.11
N LYS A 101 -14.40 1.43 -0.05
CA LYS A 101 -15.40 1.29 1.02
C LYS A 101 -15.46 -0.13 1.57
N GLN A 102 -15.46 -1.14 0.70
CA GLN A 102 -15.47 -2.55 1.11
C GLN A 102 -14.22 -2.89 1.95
N SER A 103 -13.04 -2.43 1.52
CA SER A 103 -11.81 -2.64 2.29
C SER A 103 -11.85 -1.96 3.66
N GLU A 104 -12.42 -0.75 3.74
CA GLU A 104 -12.57 -0.02 5.00
C GLU A 104 -13.46 -0.78 5.97
N GLN A 105 -14.63 -1.25 5.53
CA GLN A 105 -15.56 -2.03 6.35
C GLN A 105 -14.93 -3.30 6.90
N LEU A 106 -14.21 -4.06 6.07
CA LEU A 106 -13.54 -5.29 6.50
C LEU A 106 -12.43 -5.01 7.53
N ASN A 107 -11.65 -3.95 7.34
CA ASN A 107 -10.60 -3.58 8.30
C ASN A 107 -11.17 -2.97 9.59
N LEU A 108 -12.30 -2.27 9.52
CA LEU A 108 -13.02 -1.80 10.71
C LEU A 108 -13.61 -2.97 11.50
N ALA A 109 -14.20 -3.96 10.83
CA ALA A 109 -14.68 -5.18 11.47
C ALA A 109 -13.54 -5.91 12.22
N LEU A 110 -12.35 -5.97 11.62
CA LEU A 110 -11.15 -6.48 12.29
C LEU A 110 -10.77 -5.66 13.54
N LEU A 111 -10.95 -4.35 13.55
CA LEU A 111 -10.67 -3.52 14.74
C LEU A 111 -11.76 -3.65 15.81
N GLU A 112 -13.03 -3.72 15.40
CA GLU A 112 -14.20 -3.83 16.27
C GLU A 112 -14.28 -5.17 16.99
N GLY A 113 -13.88 -6.27 16.34
CA GLY A 113 -13.76 -7.58 16.99
C GLY A 113 -12.76 -7.61 18.16
N ARG A 114 -12.10 -6.49 18.51
CA ARG A 114 -11.23 -6.37 19.69
C ARG A 114 -12.03 -5.87 20.90
N ARG A 115 -13.10 -5.11 20.63
CA ARG A 115 -14.00 -4.57 21.65
C ARG A 115 -15.04 -5.59 22.07
N SER A 116 -15.45 -6.49 21.18
CA SER A 116 -16.47 -7.52 21.46
C SER A 116 -15.91 -8.81 22.07
N ALA A 117 -14.60 -8.91 22.29
CA ALA A 117 -14.06 -9.93 23.18
C ALA A 117 -14.06 -9.33 24.60
N PRO A 118 -15.07 -9.60 25.45
CA PRO A 118 -14.91 -9.38 26.87
C PRO A 118 -13.64 -10.12 27.27
N SER A 119 -12.80 -9.49 28.07
CA SER A 119 -11.69 -10.15 28.74
C SER A 119 -12.28 -11.23 29.65
N THR A 120 -12.65 -12.37 29.09
CA THR A 120 -12.89 -13.58 29.85
C THR A 120 -11.54 -13.92 30.43
N ARG A 121 -11.37 -13.47 31.67
CA ARG A 121 -10.67 -14.18 32.73
C ARG A 121 -9.41 -14.89 32.22
N ARG A 122 -8.28 -14.21 32.34
CA ARG A 122 -6.99 -14.88 32.51
C ARG A 122 -7.23 -15.95 33.60
N PRO A 123 -7.23 -17.26 33.32
CA PRO A 123 -7.21 -18.22 34.40
C PRO A 123 -5.91 -17.95 35.20
N PRO A 124 -5.97 -17.97 36.54
CA PRO A 124 -4.76 -17.86 37.34
C PRO A 124 -3.75 -18.94 36.89
N PRO A 125 -2.44 -18.71 37.08
CA PRO A 125 -1.47 -19.77 36.89
C PRO A 125 -1.77 -20.84 37.94
N ASP A 126 -2.40 -21.94 37.53
CA ASP A 126 -2.43 -23.14 38.37
C ASP A 126 -1.03 -23.75 38.32
N ASP A 127 -0.34 -23.55 39.44
CA ASP A 127 0.80 -24.34 39.83
C ASP A 127 0.42 -25.84 39.79
N GLY A 128 1.08 -26.58 38.90
CA GLY A 128 1.27 -28.02 39.02
C GLY A 128 0.02 -28.91 38.90
N SER A 129 -0.20 -29.49 37.72
CA SER A 129 -0.52 -30.93 37.66
C SER A 129 -0.19 -31.52 36.29
N ALA A 130 0.56 -32.61 36.36
CA ALA A 130 0.92 -33.47 35.27
C ALA A 130 -0.31 -34.27 34.76
N GLY A 131 -0.24 -34.68 33.49
CA GLY A 131 -1.04 -35.77 32.95
C GLY A 131 -2.11 -35.32 31.98
N TRP A 132 -1.90 -35.62 30.70
CA TRP A 132 -2.83 -36.33 29.80
C TRP A 132 -2.41 -36.13 28.35
N THR A 133 -1.30 -36.78 28.02
CA THR A 133 -1.03 -37.30 26.68
C THR A 133 -2.06 -38.38 26.35
N ASP A 134 -3.06 -38.13 25.50
CA ASP A 134 -3.62 -39.18 24.63
C ASP A 134 -4.65 -38.66 23.61
N ARG A 135 -4.18 -38.09 22.49
CA ARG A 135 -5.03 -38.04 21.27
C ARG A 135 -4.27 -38.14 19.96
N PHE A 136 -3.05 -38.68 20.01
CA PHE A 136 -2.26 -39.07 18.86
C PHE A 136 -2.04 -40.58 18.86
N ARG A 137 -3.09 -41.38 18.60
CA ARG A 137 -2.90 -42.73 18.02
C ARG A 137 -4.22 -43.39 17.56
N ARG A 138 -4.19 -43.84 16.30
CA ARG A 138 -5.14 -44.74 15.58
C ARG A 138 -6.49 -44.12 15.22
N SER A 139 -7.00 -44.26 13.99
CA SER A 139 -6.78 -45.28 12.93
C SER A 139 -7.30 -44.72 11.59
N LYS A 140 -6.48 -44.70 10.52
CA LYS A 140 -6.39 -45.71 9.44
C LYS A 140 -7.63 -45.79 8.52
N GLY A 141 -7.47 -45.31 7.28
CA GLY A 141 -7.90 -46.01 6.06
C GLY A 141 -9.08 -45.44 5.26
N THR A 142 -8.80 -44.59 4.27
CA THR A 142 -9.56 -44.57 3.00
C THR A 142 -8.60 -44.20 1.86
N PRO A 143 -8.48 -45.04 0.80
CA PRO A 143 -7.66 -44.74 -0.37
C PRO A 143 -8.32 -43.69 -1.27
N ALA A 144 -7.47 -42.94 -1.98
CA ALA A 144 -7.83 -41.91 -2.95
C ALA A 144 -8.54 -42.47 -4.19
N PRO A 145 -9.48 -41.73 -4.80
CA PRO A 145 -9.67 -41.79 -6.24
C PRO A 145 -8.58 -40.93 -6.92
N ALA A 146 -7.81 -41.59 -7.79
CA ALA A 146 -6.89 -40.95 -8.71
C ALA A 146 -7.69 -40.14 -9.72
N ASP A 147 -7.56 -38.82 -9.68
CA ASP A 147 -8.04 -37.92 -10.73
C ASP A 147 -6.84 -37.62 -11.64
N ASP A 148 -6.66 -38.49 -12.63
CA ASP A 148 -5.77 -38.32 -13.77
C ASP A 148 -6.27 -37.17 -14.65
N THR A 149 -5.98 -35.95 -14.23
CA THR A 149 -6.02 -34.79 -15.15
C THR A 149 -4.62 -34.57 -15.73
N PRO A 150 -4.45 -34.71 -17.06
CA PRO A 150 -3.19 -34.41 -17.72
C PRO A 150 -2.83 -32.95 -17.49
N ARG A 151 -1.83 -32.72 -16.66
CA ARG A 151 -1.21 -31.42 -16.45
C ARG A 151 -0.59 -30.98 -17.79
N PRO A 152 -1.07 -29.89 -18.44
CA PRO A 152 -0.41 -29.42 -19.65
C PRO A 152 1.02 -29.02 -19.29
N ALA A 153 1.96 -29.69 -19.94
CA ALA A 153 3.38 -29.41 -19.87
C ALA A 153 3.58 -27.92 -20.21
N ARG A 154 4.04 -27.14 -19.23
CA ARG A 154 4.58 -25.82 -19.52
C ARG A 154 5.78 -26.03 -20.44
N PRO A 155 5.81 -25.46 -21.65
CA PRO A 155 7.01 -25.48 -22.45
C PRO A 155 8.10 -24.73 -21.68
N ARG A 156 9.13 -25.46 -21.24
CA ARG A 156 10.44 -24.87 -20.94
C ARG A 156 10.92 -24.30 -22.27
N GLY A 157 10.68 -23.01 -22.48
CA GLY A 157 11.35 -22.23 -23.52
C GLY A 157 12.85 -22.32 -23.25
N HIS A 158 13.49 -23.24 -23.96
CA HIS A 158 14.91 -23.31 -24.14
C HIS A 158 15.25 -22.14 -25.08
N LEU A 159 15.61 -20.99 -24.52
CA LEU A 159 16.23 -19.94 -25.31
C LEU A 159 17.71 -20.31 -25.46
N PRO A 160 18.22 -20.45 -26.70
CA PRO A 160 19.64 -20.61 -26.95
C PRO A 160 20.36 -19.32 -26.55
N GLY A 161 21.59 -19.50 -26.06
CA GLY A 161 22.43 -18.42 -25.62
C GLY A 161 22.71 -17.42 -26.74
N GLU A 162 22.31 -16.17 -26.49
CA GLU A 162 22.93 -15.02 -27.11
C GLU A 162 23.73 -14.32 -26.01
N ALA A 163 25.05 -14.51 -26.07
CA ALA A 163 26.02 -13.81 -25.27
C ALA A 163 26.06 -12.34 -25.73
N GLY A 164 25.11 -11.54 -25.26
CA GLY A 164 25.16 -10.09 -25.39
C GLY A 164 26.22 -9.48 -24.47
N PRO A 165 27.08 -8.57 -24.95
CA PRO A 165 28.15 -7.99 -24.17
C PRO A 165 27.62 -7.20 -22.97
N ARG A 166 28.26 -7.44 -21.81
CA ARG A 166 28.08 -6.71 -20.56
C ARG A 166 28.27 -5.20 -20.82
N PRO A 167 27.33 -4.30 -20.46
CA PRO A 167 27.63 -2.89 -20.41
C PRO A 167 28.64 -2.66 -19.27
N SER A 168 29.85 -2.29 -19.69
CA SER A 168 30.92 -1.81 -18.83
C SER A 168 30.43 -0.65 -17.99
N ALA A 169 30.63 -0.76 -16.68
CA ALA A 169 30.51 0.35 -15.74
C ALA A 169 31.52 1.45 -16.10
N SER A 170 31.10 2.43 -16.91
CA SER A 170 31.85 3.67 -17.09
C SER A 170 31.57 4.57 -15.89
N ARG A 171 32.52 4.57 -14.95
CA ARG A 171 32.71 5.67 -14.00
C ARG A 171 32.96 6.96 -14.79
N GLY A 172 31.92 7.77 -14.95
CA GLY A 172 32.03 9.17 -15.36
C GLY A 172 32.33 10.05 -14.15
N ARG A 173 33.62 10.33 -13.96
CA ARG A 173 34.18 11.34 -13.07
C ARG A 173 34.50 12.56 -13.93
N GLY A 174 34.06 13.75 -13.52
CA GLY A 174 34.43 15.04 -14.13
C GLY A 174 33.20 15.91 -14.39
N THR A 175 32.83 16.85 -13.51
CA THR A 175 33.36 18.23 -13.32
C THR A 175 32.82 19.22 -14.34
N SER A 176 32.36 20.37 -13.81
CA SER A 176 32.27 21.72 -14.44
C SER A 176 31.38 21.80 -15.69
N GLY A 177 30.28 22.54 -15.72
CA GLY A 177 30.03 23.88 -15.23
C GLY A 177 29.48 24.69 -16.41
N ALA A 178 28.27 25.24 -16.31
CA ALA A 178 27.74 26.28 -17.18
C ALA A 178 26.36 26.70 -16.67
N ASP A 179 26.36 27.74 -15.86
CA ASP A 179 25.51 28.93 -15.93
C ASP A 179 24.23 28.85 -16.78
N GLY A 180 23.10 29.03 -16.09
CA GLY A 180 21.77 29.19 -16.67
C GLY A 180 20.87 29.93 -15.70
N SER A 181 21.26 31.17 -15.38
CA SER A 181 20.51 32.15 -14.62
C SER A 181 19.19 32.50 -15.32
N THR A 182 18.05 32.24 -14.67
CA THR A 182 16.86 33.10 -14.77
C THR A 182 16.14 33.18 -13.43
N ASN A 183 15.93 34.42 -13.01
CA ASN A 183 15.34 34.89 -11.76
C ASN A 183 13.93 34.36 -11.45
N GLY A 184 13.62 34.22 -10.17
CA GLY A 184 12.28 33.99 -9.65
C GLY A 184 12.24 33.96 -8.14
N SER A 185 12.11 35.15 -7.55
CA SER A 185 12.08 35.50 -6.12
C SER A 185 11.18 34.62 -5.24
N GLY A 186 11.65 34.33 -4.01
CA GLY A 186 11.01 33.49 -2.99
C GLY A 186 9.77 34.10 -2.31
N PRO A 187 9.38 33.65 -1.09
CA PRO A 187 10.27 33.82 0.06
C PRO A 187 10.29 32.68 1.11
N SER A 188 11.37 32.71 1.90
CA SER A 188 11.46 32.43 3.35
C SER A 188 11.02 31.03 3.85
N GLY A 189 11.90 30.18 4.36
CA GLY A 189 12.85 30.50 5.43
C GLY A 189 12.33 30.00 6.78
N GLN A 190 12.31 28.67 6.99
CA GLN A 190 12.26 28.08 8.33
C GLN A 190 13.42 27.09 8.49
N ASN A 191 14.61 27.65 8.71
CA ASN A 191 15.73 26.93 9.29
C ASN A 191 15.39 26.60 10.75
N LYS A 192 14.99 25.36 11.01
CA LYS A 192 14.92 24.85 12.38
C LYS A 192 16.34 24.68 12.92
N PRO A 193 16.66 25.26 14.10
CA PRO A 193 17.97 25.08 14.72
C PRO A 193 18.18 23.60 15.09
N LYS A 194 19.34 23.08 14.69
CA LYS A 194 19.80 21.73 15.01
C LYS A 194 20.11 21.66 16.50
N PRO A 195 19.55 20.71 17.27
CA PRO A 195 19.84 20.59 18.70
C PRO A 195 21.32 20.21 18.92
N PRO A 196 21.97 20.74 19.96
CA PRO A 196 23.37 20.46 20.27
C PRO A 196 23.55 18.99 20.66
N GLN A 197 24.55 18.33 20.05
CA GLN A 197 24.92 16.97 20.43
C GLN A 197 25.67 16.97 21.77
N PRO A 198 25.38 16.00 22.68
CA PRO A 198 26.11 15.87 23.92
C PRO A 198 27.55 15.41 23.67
N ARG A 199 28.52 16.26 24.03
CA ARG A 199 29.95 15.90 24.10
C ARG A 199 30.15 14.80 25.15
N GLY A 200 30.56 13.61 24.70
CA GLY A 200 30.92 12.51 25.57
C GLY A 200 32.10 12.86 26.49
N LYS A 201 31.90 12.75 27.80
CA LYS A 201 32.96 12.82 28.81
C LYS A 201 33.86 11.59 28.69
N LYS A 202 35.11 11.79 28.28
CA LYS A 202 36.18 10.79 28.43
C LYS A 202 36.45 10.62 29.93
N ARG A 203 36.05 9.48 30.48
CA ARG A 203 36.52 8.96 31.76
C ARG A 203 37.99 8.57 31.58
N ARG A 204 38.92 9.33 32.17
CA ARG A 204 40.29 8.86 32.41
C ARG A 204 40.25 7.87 33.57
N ARG A 205 40.93 6.73 33.36
CA ARG A 205 41.29 5.77 34.40
C ARG A 205 42.48 6.32 35.18
#